data_AF-A0A0L7MK50-F1
#
_entry.id   AF-A0A0L7MK50-F1
#
_cell.length_a   1.000
_cell.length_b   1.000
_cell.length_c   1.000
_cell.angle_alpha   90.00
_cell.angle_beta   90.00
_cell.angle_gamma   90.00
#
_symmetry.space_group_name_H-M   'P 1'
#
loop_
_entity.id
_entity.type
_entity.pdbx_description
1 polymer ?
#
loop_
_entity_poly.entity_id
_entity_poly.type
_entity_poly.pdbx_seq_one_letter_code
_entity_poly.pdbx_strand_id
1 'polypeptide(L)'
;MASPVDTSVKHAYSSMTGVNPINGTPGSMIPVLRAFLVTGWGSKAVDSASISNGVCRLVFASGKSAAELHAVITVSGASPAALNGEQRVTAVANGWVEFKTDLPDGAVTGSISFKMAGLGWEEVYTKTNVSVFRPTDPRGTRMFYRIDDTSGGPARVQMYESMTDVDTGVGVSPSLAGGWYWIKSNQFPDSTARYWMLIGNARAFYFFACAGNSSATAPQAGSYGLASFAGDLNSYKSGDTWCGMVSGLDINNWTDRTGCLFQCPEDKASFAIARQSHGIGGMASSRRRAYRNGTSGADGTLGGYPSRVDNGLRLSPIIITDGGDSAPRGEMPGAWYCPQSGVMSVLGNKFGFVAGTGEFAGKTFLTVPLLGDGSNSGIGFFDASGPWEVVNG
;
A
#
# COMPACT_ATOMS: atom_id res chain seq x y z
N MET A 1 -4.55 14.91 21.75
CA MET A 1 -5.69 13.97 21.62
C MET A 1 -5.49 13.28 20.28
N ALA A 2 -5.58 11.95 20.23
CA ALA A 2 -5.51 11.24 18.94
C ALA A 2 -6.75 11.59 18.10
N SER A 3 -6.64 11.56 16.77
CA SER A 3 -7.80 11.73 15.88
C SER A 3 -8.93 10.79 16.32
N PRO A 4 -10.20 11.22 16.32
CA PRO A 4 -11.34 10.35 16.64
C PRO A 4 -11.55 9.26 15.57
N VAL A 5 -10.80 9.30 14.47
CA VAL A 5 -10.82 8.32 13.38
C VAL A 5 -9.44 7.68 13.27
N ASP A 6 -9.38 6.37 13.05
CA ASP A 6 -8.12 5.63 12.91
C ASP A 6 -7.21 6.23 11.83
N THR A 7 -5.93 6.46 12.13
CA THR A 7 -4.93 6.99 11.18
C THR A 7 -3.83 5.99 10.82
N SER A 8 -4.00 4.72 11.21
CA SER A 8 -2.96 3.70 11.11
C SER A 8 -2.66 3.31 9.66
N VAL A 9 -3.65 3.39 8.78
CA VAL A 9 -3.54 3.06 7.36
C VAL A 9 -3.45 4.32 6.52
N LYS A 10 -2.44 4.37 5.66
CA LYS A 10 -2.14 5.52 4.79
C LYS A 10 -2.00 5.03 3.37
N HIS A 11 -2.33 5.88 2.41
CA HIS A 11 -2.20 5.59 0.99
C HIS A 11 -1.72 6.81 0.21
N ALA A 12 -1.11 6.55 -0.94
CA ALA A 12 -0.70 7.53 -1.92
C ALA A 12 -0.97 6.98 -3.31
N TYR A 13 -1.35 7.82 -4.27
CA TYR A 13 -1.46 7.40 -5.66
C TYR A 13 -1.05 8.51 -6.62
N SER A 14 -0.67 8.10 -7.82
CA SER A 14 0.00 8.91 -8.84
C SER A 14 -0.72 10.20 -9.25
N SER A 15 -2.03 10.31 -9.03
CA SER A 15 -2.82 11.49 -9.36
C SER A 15 -2.93 12.52 -8.23
N MET A 16 -2.41 12.21 -7.03
CA MET A 16 -2.39 13.17 -5.91
C MET A 16 -1.46 14.35 -6.22
N THR A 17 -1.83 15.54 -5.75
CA THR A 17 -0.99 16.73 -5.96
C THR A 17 0.32 16.65 -5.18
N GLY A 18 1.43 17.01 -5.82
CA GLY A 18 2.75 17.10 -5.18
C GLY A 18 3.47 15.77 -4.96
N VAL A 19 2.96 14.65 -5.48
CA VAL A 19 3.72 13.38 -5.53
C VAL A 19 4.74 13.42 -6.66
N ASN A 20 5.90 12.82 -6.43
CA ASN A 20 6.88 12.63 -7.50
C ASN A 20 6.37 11.58 -8.51
N PRO A 21 6.67 11.74 -9.81
CA PRO A 21 6.30 10.74 -10.80
C PRO A 21 7.19 9.50 -10.66
N ILE A 22 6.57 8.32 -10.76
CA ILE A 22 7.28 7.07 -11.06
C ILE A 22 7.23 6.89 -12.59
N ASN A 23 8.37 6.59 -13.21
CA ASN A 23 8.49 6.41 -14.65
C ASN A 23 9.64 5.44 -14.99
N GLY A 24 10.06 5.38 -16.25
CA GLY A 24 11.16 4.55 -16.74
C GLY A 24 12.56 5.10 -16.49
N THR A 25 12.75 6.14 -15.67
CA THR A 25 14.10 6.66 -15.34
C THR A 25 14.66 5.99 -14.09
N PRO A 26 15.99 5.74 -14.03
CA PRO A 26 16.66 5.32 -12.81
C PRO A 26 16.37 6.27 -11.64
N GLY A 27 16.08 5.72 -10.47
CA GLY A 27 15.85 6.47 -9.23
C GLY A 27 14.48 7.12 -9.08
N SER A 28 13.57 7.01 -10.06
CA SER A 28 12.23 7.63 -9.96
C SER A 28 11.36 7.08 -8.83
N MET A 29 11.57 5.85 -8.38
CA MET A 29 10.77 5.23 -7.32
C MET A 29 11.20 5.65 -5.91
N ILE A 30 12.50 5.90 -5.72
CA ILE A 30 13.08 6.16 -4.39
C ILE A 30 12.48 7.40 -3.72
N PRO A 31 12.35 8.57 -4.39
CA PRO A 31 11.72 9.75 -3.78
C PRO A 31 10.26 9.53 -3.39
N VAL A 32 9.52 8.68 -4.13
CA VAL A 32 8.12 8.36 -3.83
C VAL A 32 8.02 7.49 -2.58
N LEU A 33 8.85 6.44 -2.48
CA LEU A 33 8.91 5.61 -1.29
C LEU A 33 9.36 6.42 -0.06
N ARG A 34 10.40 7.26 -0.19
CA ARG A 34 10.85 8.12 0.92
C ARG A 34 9.75 9.05 1.41
N ALA A 35 9.02 9.68 0.49
CA ALA A 35 7.89 10.53 0.82
C ALA A 35 6.78 9.77 1.54
N PHE A 36 6.40 8.59 1.03
CA PHE A 36 5.30 7.81 1.60
C PHE A 36 5.66 7.14 2.93
N LEU A 37 6.85 6.55 3.02
CA LEU A 37 7.27 5.73 4.16
C LEU A 37 7.78 6.59 5.32
N VAL A 38 8.50 7.68 5.03
CA VAL A 38 9.30 8.41 6.02
C VAL A 38 8.80 9.85 6.21
N THR A 39 8.93 10.70 5.18
CA THR A 39 8.90 12.15 5.40
C THR A 39 7.51 12.79 5.30
N GLY A 40 6.59 12.15 4.59
CA GLY A 40 5.40 12.81 4.04
C GLY A 40 5.73 13.69 2.83
N TRP A 41 4.70 14.31 2.23
CA TRP A 41 4.82 15.25 1.11
C TRP A 41 3.71 16.30 1.13
N GLY A 42 3.74 17.23 0.17
CA GLY A 42 2.63 18.17 -0.04
C GLY A 42 2.46 19.19 1.09
N SER A 43 3.56 19.62 1.71
CA SER A 43 3.54 20.60 2.79
C SER A 43 2.90 21.90 2.32
N LYS A 44 1.96 22.44 3.10
CA LYS A 44 1.23 23.67 2.79
C LYS A 44 0.90 24.42 4.08
N ALA A 45 1.05 25.74 4.07
CA ALA A 45 0.53 26.59 5.13
C ALA A 45 -1.01 26.64 5.03
N VAL A 46 -1.68 26.64 6.17
CA VAL A 46 -3.13 26.79 6.24
C VAL A 46 -3.45 28.27 6.46
N ASP A 47 -4.27 28.85 5.59
CA ASP A 47 -4.60 30.28 5.60
C ASP A 47 -5.65 30.62 6.67
N SER A 48 -6.59 29.71 6.90
CA SER A 48 -7.53 29.81 8.03
C SER A 48 -8.07 28.44 8.41
N ALA A 49 -8.53 28.30 9.65
CA ALA A 49 -9.16 27.07 10.12
C ALA A 49 -10.24 27.36 11.17
N SER A 50 -11.25 26.50 11.23
CA SER A 50 -12.35 26.63 12.19
C SER A 50 -12.94 25.26 12.52
N ILE A 51 -13.50 25.14 13.72
CA ILE A 51 -14.25 23.98 14.16
C ILE A 51 -15.73 24.33 14.16
N SER A 52 -16.53 23.49 13.54
CA SER A 52 -17.99 23.54 13.65
C SER A 52 -18.59 22.15 13.61
N ASN A 53 -19.53 21.87 14.53
CA ASN A 53 -20.26 20.61 14.61
C ASN A 53 -19.34 19.36 14.60
N GLY A 54 -18.25 19.42 15.37
CA GLY A 54 -17.29 18.31 15.49
C GLY A 54 -16.44 18.06 14.22
N VAL A 55 -16.34 19.05 13.33
CA VAL A 55 -15.49 19.01 12.14
C VAL A 55 -14.55 20.20 12.16
N CYS A 56 -13.26 19.95 12.00
CA CYS A 56 -12.27 20.98 11.73
C CYS A 56 -12.07 21.12 10.23
N ARG A 57 -12.26 22.33 9.70
CA ARG A 57 -11.98 22.68 8.30
C ARG A 57 -10.71 23.52 8.23
N LEU A 58 -9.74 23.06 7.43
CA LEU A 58 -8.55 23.81 7.04
C LEU A 58 -8.78 24.42 5.65
N VAL A 59 -8.45 25.70 5.47
CA VAL A 59 -8.63 26.44 4.22
C VAL A 59 -7.28 26.87 3.65
N PHE A 60 -7.18 26.79 2.33
CA PHE A 60 -6.01 27.10 1.52
C PHE A 60 -6.40 28.07 0.39
N ALA A 61 -6.00 29.34 0.50
CA ALA A 61 -6.20 30.37 -0.50
C ALA A 61 -5.46 30.06 -1.82
N SER A 62 -4.36 29.32 -1.74
CA SER A 62 -3.57 28.85 -2.90
C SER A 62 -4.15 27.56 -3.54
N GLY A 63 -5.44 27.28 -3.37
CA GLY A 63 -6.16 26.19 -4.06
C GLY A 63 -5.94 24.79 -3.48
N LYS A 64 -6.16 23.76 -4.31
CA LYS A 64 -6.11 22.33 -3.94
C LYS A 64 -4.84 21.96 -3.16
N SER A 65 -4.99 21.16 -2.11
CA SER A 65 -3.89 20.57 -1.33
C SER A 65 -3.54 19.17 -1.87
N ALA A 66 -2.53 18.53 -1.28
CA ALA A 66 -2.17 17.16 -1.62
C ALA A 66 -3.16 16.09 -1.10
N ALA A 67 -4.05 16.46 -0.17
CA ALA A 67 -4.99 15.51 0.43
C ALA A 67 -6.10 15.10 -0.55
N GLU A 68 -6.52 13.85 -0.38
CA GLU A 68 -7.72 13.30 -0.99
C GLU A 68 -8.58 12.67 0.12
N LEU A 69 -9.81 12.28 -0.21
CA LEU A 69 -10.71 11.61 0.73
C LEU A 69 -10.05 10.35 1.34
N HIS A 70 -10.28 10.12 2.63
CA HIS A 70 -9.72 9.01 3.43
C HIS A 70 -8.21 9.03 3.64
N ALA A 71 -7.48 9.98 3.07
CA ALA A 71 -6.05 10.09 3.26
C ALA A 71 -5.72 10.60 4.68
N VAL A 72 -4.50 10.36 5.14
CA VAL A 72 -4.04 10.78 6.46
C VAL A 72 -3.03 11.91 6.33
N ILE A 73 -3.24 12.94 7.13
CA ILE A 73 -2.50 14.19 7.10
C ILE A 73 -1.86 14.43 8.46
N THR A 74 -0.79 15.21 8.52
CA THR A 74 -0.22 15.71 9.77
C THR A 74 -0.45 17.21 9.85
N VAL A 75 -1.06 17.65 10.95
CA VAL A 75 -1.29 19.05 11.29
C VAL A 75 -0.30 19.46 12.37
N SER A 76 0.31 20.63 12.22
CA SER A 76 1.19 21.21 13.24
C SER A 76 0.96 22.72 13.38
N GLY A 77 1.33 23.29 14.53
CA GLY A 77 1.21 24.73 14.79
C GLY A 77 -0.20 25.24 15.08
N ALA A 78 -1.19 24.36 15.25
CA ALA A 78 -2.57 24.72 15.58
C ALA A 78 -2.78 24.97 17.08
N SER A 79 -3.66 25.92 17.37
CA SER A 79 -4.26 26.18 18.67
C SER A 79 -5.80 26.14 18.51
N PRO A 80 -6.52 25.22 19.18
CA PRO A 80 -6.06 24.37 20.28
C PRO A 80 -5.04 23.30 19.89
N ALA A 81 -4.06 23.07 20.77
CA ALA A 81 -2.93 22.16 20.51
C ALA A 81 -3.36 20.70 20.25
N ALA A 82 -4.56 20.32 20.66
CA ALA A 82 -5.12 18.99 20.45
C ALA A 82 -5.44 18.67 18.98
N LEU A 83 -5.47 19.66 18.08
CA LEU A 83 -5.59 19.43 16.64
C LEU A 83 -4.29 18.97 15.98
N ASN A 84 -3.14 19.19 16.64
CA ASN A 84 -1.84 18.79 16.11
C ASN A 84 -1.67 17.28 16.14
N GLY A 85 -0.94 16.74 15.16
CA GLY A 85 -0.73 15.31 14.96
C GLY A 85 -1.43 14.80 13.70
N GLU A 86 -1.61 13.49 13.62
CA GLU A 86 -2.24 12.86 12.47
C GLU A 86 -3.76 13.00 12.51
N GLN A 87 -4.36 13.26 11.35
CA GLN A 87 -5.80 13.37 11.17
C GLN A 87 -6.22 12.62 9.91
N ARG A 88 -7.35 11.91 9.94
CA ARG A 88 -7.94 11.33 8.73
C ARG A 88 -8.88 12.33 8.05
N VAL A 89 -8.66 12.52 6.75
CA VAL A 89 -9.50 13.38 5.91
C VAL A 89 -10.86 12.73 5.67
N THR A 90 -11.91 13.48 5.96
CA THR A 90 -13.31 13.06 5.80
C THR A 90 -14.04 13.78 4.68
N ALA A 91 -13.54 14.94 4.24
CA ALA A 91 -13.96 15.61 3.03
C ALA A 91 -12.85 16.52 2.50
N VAL A 92 -12.89 16.78 1.19
CA VAL A 92 -11.91 17.63 0.50
C VAL A 92 -12.59 18.36 -0.65
N ALA A 93 -12.15 19.58 -0.93
CA ALA A 93 -12.43 20.25 -2.18
C ALA A 93 -11.27 21.16 -2.60
N ASN A 94 -11.46 21.92 -3.68
CA ASN A 94 -10.49 22.92 -4.06
C ASN A 94 -10.40 24.00 -2.96
N GLY A 95 -9.23 24.11 -2.33
CA GLY A 95 -8.97 25.12 -1.31
C GLY A 95 -9.39 24.75 0.12
N TRP A 96 -9.86 23.53 0.42
CA TRP A 96 -10.09 23.12 1.80
C TRP A 96 -10.05 21.61 2.04
N VAL A 97 -9.79 21.23 3.29
CA VAL A 97 -9.79 19.85 3.80
C VAL A 97 -10.52 19.81 5.15
N GLU A 98 -11.25 18.73 5.41
CA GLU A 98 -11.98 18.51 6.66
C GLU A 98 -11.61 17.19 7.34
N PHE A 99 -11.57 17.22 8.67
CA PHE A 99 -11.43 16.03 9.52
C PHE A 99 -12.27 16.18 10.79
N LYS A 100 -12.59 15.05 11.42
CA LYS A 100 -13.40 15.00 12.65
C LYS A 100 -12.58 15.41 13.87
N THR A 101 -13.22 16.07 14.82
CA THR A 101 -12.63 16.45 16.11
C THR A 101 -13.71 16.52 17.19
N ASP A 102 -13.34 16.19 18.42
CA ASP A 102 -14.22 16.30 19.59
C ASP A 102 -14.09 17.66 20.31
N LEU A 103 -13.30 18.58 19.73
CA LEU A 103 -13.13 19.92 20.28
C LEU A 103 -14.40 20.77 20.07
N PRO A 104 -14.68 21.73 20.97
CA PRO A 104 -15.82 22.63 20.85
C PRO A 104 -15.67 23.53 19.62
N ASP A 105 -16.82 23.98 19.11
CA ASP A 105 -16.90 24.94 18.02
C ASP A 105 -16.13 26.22 18.34
N GLY A 106 -15.39 26.73 17.36
CA GLY A 106 -14.55 27.91 17.57
C GLY A 106 -13.48 28.13 16.50
N ALA A 107 -12.77 29.24 16.65
CA ALA A 107 -11.66 29.58 15.78
C ALA A 107 -10.44 28.70 16.06
N VAL A 108 -9.76 28.28 15.00
CA VAL A 108 -8.45 27.64 15.10
C VAL A 108 -7.41 28.67 14.71
N THR A 109 -6.43 28.88 15.59
CA THR A 109 -5.40 29.92 15.45
C THR A 109 -4.00 29.29 15.41
N GLY A 110 -2.97 30.10 15.19
CA GLY A 110 -1.58 29.69 15.13
C GLY A 110 -1.01 29.62 13.71
N SER A 111 0.29 29.35 13.60
CA SER A 111 0.98 29.17 12.32
C SER A 111 0.81 27.74 11.85
N ILE A 112 -0.37 27.44 11.35
CA ILE A 112 -0.80 26.07 11.06
C ILE A 112 -0.14 25.58 9.76
N SER A 113 0.50 24.42 9.83
CA SER A 113 1.03 23.70 8.69
C SER A 113 0.34 22.36 8.52
N PHE A 114 0.22 21.96 7.26
CA PHE A 114 -0.39 20.71 6.82
C PHE A 114 0.63 19.95 5.95
N LYS A 115 0.67 18.62 6.05
CA LYS A 115 1.29 17.75 5.04
C LYS A 115 0.63 16.37 5.01
N MET A 116 0.84 15.61 3.95
CA MET A 116 0.52 14.18 3.94
C MET A 116 1.39 13.44 4.96
N ALA A 117 0.81 12.53 5.73
CA ALA A 117 1.53 11.80 6.77
C ALA A 117 2.41 10.70 6.16
N GLY A 118 3.64 10.55 6.65
CA GLY A 118 4.50 9.41 6.34
C GLY A 118 4.08 8.16 7.12
N LEU A 119 4.52 6.97 6.71
CA LEU A 119 4.06 5.70 7.26
C LEU A 119 4.61 5.36 8.66
N GLY A 120 5.64 6.06 9.12
CA GLY A 120 6.32 5.74 10.38
C GLY A 120 7.47 4.74 10.18
N TRP A 121 8.09 4.76 9.01
CA TRP A 121 9.29 3.98 8.71
C TRP A 121 10.52 4.90 8.72
N GLU A 122 11.69 4.29 8.74
CA GLU A 122 12.97 4.98 8.62
C GLU A 122 13.71 4.57 7.34
N GLU A 123 14.52 5.47 6.79
CA GLU A 123 15.50 5.17 5.75
C GLU A 123 16.87 5.03 6.43
N VAL A 124 17.39 3.80 6.50
CA VAL A 124 18.57 3.49 7.30
C VAL A 124 19.86 3.69 6.51
N TYR A 125 19.87 3.23 5.26
CA TYR A 125 21.03 3.31 4.38
C TYR A 125 20.60 3.79 3.00
N THR A 126 21.47 4.57 2.35
CA THR A 126 21.22 5.05 0.99
C THR A 126 22.52 5.24 0.22
N LYS A 127 22.41 5.09 -1.10
CA LYS A 127 23.35 5.59 -2.11
C LYS A 127 22.55 6.01 -3.34
N THR A 128 23.22 6.42 -4.41
CA THR A 128 22.55 6.80 -5.66
C THR A 128 21.57 5.73 -6.13
N ASN A 129 20.28 6.09 -6.19
CA ASN A 129 19.16 5.26 -6.61
C ASN A 129 18.91 3.98 -5.79
N VAL A 130 19.50 3.85 -4.60
CA VAL A 130 19.28 2.70 -3.71
C VAL A 130 18.96 3.20 -2.30
N SER A 131 17.92 2.64 -1.70
CA SER A 131 17.53 2.93 -0.32
C SER A 131 17.13 1.67 0.43
N VAL A 132 17.45 1.66 1.72
CA VAL A 132 17.03 0.61 2.66
C VAL A 132 16.03 1.22 3.64
N PHE A 133 14.80 0.72 3.61
CA PHE A 133 13.73 1.14 4.52
C PHE A 133 13.51 0.09 5.62
N ARG A 134 13.12 0.54 6.82
CA ARG A 134 12.80 -0.33 7.95
C ARG A 134 11.57 0.18 8.71
N PRO A 135 10.64 -0.70 9.11
CA PRO A 135 9.59 -0.35 10.06
C PRO A 135 10.18 0.13 11.40
N THR A 136 9.63 1.20 11.99
CA THR A 136 10.06 1.65 13.33
C THR A 136 9.22 1.08 14.46
N ASP A 137 8.04 0.52 14.16
CA ASP A 137 7.16 -0.05 15.17
C ASP A 137 7.85 -1.23 15.89
N PRO A 138 8.01 -1.17 17.23
CA PRO A 138 8.69 -2.21 18.00
C PRO A 138 7.92 -3.54 18.03
N ARG A 139 6.64 -3.56 17.62
CA ARG A 139 5.82 -4.78 17.51
C ARG A 139 6.11 -5.56 16.23
N GLY A 140 6.79 -4.95 15.25
CA GLY A 140 7.14 -5.60 14.00
C GLY A 140 8.46 -6.35 14.05
N THR A 141 8.75 -7.11 13.00
CA THR A 141 10.03 -7.82 12.85
C THR A 141 11.21 -6.88 12.58
N ARG A 142 10.91 -5.68 12.08
CA ARG A 142 11.89 -4.64 11.73
C ARG A 142 12.97 -5.12 10.76
N MET A 143 12.58 -6.01 9.83
CA MET A 143 13.44 -6.41 8.71
C MET A 143 13.81 -5.20 7.86
N PHE A 144 14.97 -5.28 7.20
CA PHE A 144 15.46 -4.24 6.31
C PHE A 144 15.01 -4.54 4.88
N TYR A 145 14.36 -3.58 4.23
CA TYR A 145 13.89 -3.71 2.85
C TYR A 145 14.73 -2.83 1.95
N ARG A 146 15.65 -3.46 1.20
CA ARG A 146 16.52 -2.80 0.22
C ARG A 146 15.82 -2.71 -1.13
N ILE A 147 15.70 -1.50 -1.64
CA ILE A 147 15.16 -1.19 -2.97
C ILE A 147 16.29 -0.59 -3.78
N ASP A 148 16.62 -1.23 -4.89
CA ASP A 148 17.64 -0.82 -5.84
C ASP A 148 16.97 -0.41 -7.15
N ASP A 149 16.83 0.90 -7.32
CA ASP A 149 16.22 1.54 -8.47
C ASP A 149 17.27 2.09 -9.45
N THR A 150 18.46 1.48 -9.50
CA THR A 150 19.52 1.88 -10.41
C THR A 150 19.18 1.60 -11.87
N SER A 151 18.23 0.70 -12.11
CA SER A 151 17.74 0.37 -13.44
C SER A 151 16.53 1.24 -13.83
N GLY A 152 16.34 1.49 -15.13
CA GLY A 152 15.26 2.36 -15.60
C GLY A 152 13.86 1.72 -15.54
N GLY A 153 13.73 0.42 -15.80
CA GLY A 153 12.43 -0.25 -15.91
C GLY A 153 11.95 -0.85 -14.58
N PRO A 154 12.68 -1.82 -14.03
CA PRO A 154 12.40 -2.39 -12.71
C PRO A 154 13.27 -1.81 -11.57
N ALA A 155 12.68 -1.71 -10.39
CA ALA A 155 13.47 -1.73 -9.15
C ALA A 155 13.74 -3.19 -8.75
N ARG A 156 14.89 -3.44 -8.11
CA ARG A 156 15.21 -4.73 -7.51
C ARG A 156 14.99 -4.66 -6.01
N VAL A 157 14.34 -5.66 -5.42
CA VAL A 157 13.91 -5.61 -4.01
C VAL A 157 14.37 -6.85 -3.26
N GLN A 158 14.95 -6.60 -2.08
CA GLN A 158 15.45 -7.61 -1.15
C GLN A 158 15.07 -7.22 0.28
N MET A 159 14.97 -8.23 1.13
CA MET A 159 14.77 -8.17 2.56
C MET A 159 16.00 -8.76 3.24
N TYR A 160 16.42 -8.20 4.37
CA TYR A 160 17.55 -8.65 5.17
C TYR A 160 17.18 -8.68 6.66
N GLU A 161 17.75 -9.64 7.39
CA GLU A 161 17.62 -9.74 8.85
C GLU A 161 18.44 -8.67 9.56
N SER A 162 19.63 -8.38 9.04
CA SER A 162 20.42 -7.23 9.46
C SER A 162 21.32 -6.72 8.34
N MET A 163 21.66 -5.44 8.41
CA MET A 163 22.53 -4.76 7.46
C MET A 163 23.52 -3.88 8.22
N THR A 164 24.72 -3.72 7.67
CA THR A 164 25.75 -2.80 8.18
C THR A 164 25.94 -1.58 7.27
N ASP A 165 25.58 -1.72 6.00
CA ASP A 165 25.54 -0.64 5.01
C ASP A 165 24.48 -0.95 3.93
N VAL A 166 24.42 -0.16 2.86
CA VAL A 166 23.41 -0.27 1.78
C VAL A 166 23.55 -1.52 0.90
N ASP A 167 24.74 -2.14 0.86
CA ASP A 167 25.05 -3.31 0.02
C ASP A 167 25.48 -4.55 0.83
N THR A 168 25.70 -4.41 2.14
CA THR A 168 26.15 -5.48 3.03
C THR A 168 25.11 -5.81 4.10
N GLY A 169 24.67 -7.07 4.11
CA GLY A 169 23.75 -7.61 5.11
C GLY A 169 23.73 -9.13 5.15
N VAL A 170 23.00 -9.68 6.12
CA VAL A 170 22.82 -11.13 6.33
C VAL A 170 21.34 -11.50 6.31
N GLY A 171 21.04 -12.78 6.09
CA GLY A 171 19.66 -13.27 5.99
C GLY A 171 18.90 -12.70 4.79
N VAL A 172 19.57 -12.61 3.64
CA VAL A 172 19.00 -12.02 2.42
C VAL A 172 17.87 -12.88 1.83
N SER A 173 16.81 -12.21 1.41
CA SER A 173 15.61 -12.80 0.83
C SER A 173 14.99 -11.85 -0.21
N PRO A 174 14.61 -12.28 -1.43
CA PRO A 174 14.85 -13.60 -1.99
C PRO A 174 16.34 -13.85 -2.25
N SER A 175 16.72 -15.12 -2.41
CA SER A 175 18.10 -15.52 -2.73
C SER A 175 18.54 -15.22 -4.16
N LEU A 176 17.62 -14.81 -5.03
CA LEU A 176 17.93 -14.38 -6.39
C LEU A 176 18.92 -13.21 -6.37
N ALA A 177 19.97 -13.25 -7.19
CA ALA A 177 21.00 -12.21 -7.24
C ALA A 177 20.38 -10.83 -7.55
N GLY A 178 20.52 -9.90 -6.61
CA GLY A 178 19.91 -8.56 -6.66
C GLY A 178 18.43 -8.51 -6.24
N GLY A 179 17.77 -9.64 -5.99
CA GLY A 179 16.40 -9.69 -5.46
C GLY A 179 15.32 -10.02 -6.48
N TRP A 180 14.08 -9.69 -6.15
CA TRP A 180 12.94 -9.75 -7.09
C TRP A 180 12.72 -8.41 -7.78
N TYR A 181 11.93 -8.43 -8.84
CA TYR A 181 11.60 -7.24 -9.62
C TYR A 181 10.31 -6.61 -9.12
N TRP A 182 10.35 -5.30 -8.86
CA TRP A 182 9.17 -4.44 -8.84
C TRP A 182 9.20 -3.62 -10.11
N ILE A 183 8.45 -4.06 -11.11
CA ILE A 183 8.48 -3.44 -12.44
C ILE A 183 7.62 -2.18 -12.40
N LYS A 184 8.28 -1.02 -12.48
CA LYS A 184 7.61 0.29 -12.44
C LYS A 184 7.29 0.83 -13.82
N SER A 185 8.03 0.42 -14.85
CA SER A 185 7.79 0.77 -16.24
C SER A 185 8.21 -0.36 -17.18
N ASN A 186 7.43 -0.60 -18.24
CA ASN A 186 7.78 -1.50 -19.33
C ASN A 186 8.64 -0.83 -20.44
N GLN A 187 8.82 0.49 -20.37
CA GLN A 187 9.65 1.27 -21.30
C GLN A 187 10.71 2.02 -20.51
N PHE A 188 11.97 1.93 -20.93
CA PHE A 188 13.08 2.60 -20.26
C PHE A 188 14.28 2.80 -21.22
N PRO A 189 15.00 3.93 -21.14
CA PRO A 189 14.68 5.10 -20.31
C PRO A 189 13.42 5.82 -20.83
N ASP A 190 12.54 6.23 -19.92
CA ASP A 190 11.29 6.94 -20.24
C ASP A 190 10.91 7.87 -19.09
N SER A 191 10.59 9.13 -19.38
CA SER A 191 10.15 10.12 -18.39
C SER A 191 8.63 10.16 -18.22
N THR A 192 7.88 9.43 -19.05
CA THR A 192 6.41 9.40 -19.02
C THR A 192 5.90 8.81 -17.70
N ALA A 193 5.12 9.57 -16.95
CA ALA A 193 4.63 9.17 -15.64
C ALA A 193 3.68 7.96 -15.71
N ARG A 194 3.77 7.08 -14.71
CA ARG A 194 3.01 5.83 -14.59
C ARG A 194 1.90 5.94 -13.57
N TYR A 195 0.89 5.07 -13.71
CA TYR A 195 -0.21 4.96 -12.76
C TYR A 195 0.21 3.98 -11.67
N TRP A 196 0.19 4.43 -10.42
CA TRP A 196 0.70 3.66 -9.29
C TRP A 196 -0.05 4.02 -8.01
N MET A 197 0.00 3.11 -7.04
CA MET A 197 -0.55 3.30 -5.70
C MET A 197 0.37 2.66 -4.66
N LEU A 198 0.51 3.33 -3.53
CA LEU A 198 1.08 2.80 -2.30
C LEU A 198 0.00 2.79 -1.23
N ILE A 199 -0.06 1.73 -0.42
CA ILE A 199 -0.93 1.67 0.76
C ILE A 199 -0.25 0.84 1.82
N GLY A 200 -0.36 1.22 3.09
CA GLY A 200 0.35 0.54 4.16
C GLY A 200 -0.09 0.96 5.56
N ASN A 201 0.54 0.34 6.55
CA ASN A 201 0.55 0.75 7.95
C ASN A 201 2.00 0.79 8.50
N ALA A 202 2.16 1.01 9.80
CA ALA A 202 3.47 1.12 10.45
C ALA A 202 4.38 -0.14 10.32
N ARG A 203 3.87 -1.30 9.89
CA ARG A 203 4.63 -2.55 9.75
C ARG A 203 4.70 -3.11 8.33
N ALA A 204 3.82 -2.70 7.43
CA ALA A 204 3.79 -3.21 6.07
C ALA A 204 3.25 -2.22 5.04
N PHE A 205 3.68 -2.37 3.79
CA PHE A 205 3.10 -1.63 2.68
C PHE A 205 3.05 -2.47 1.40
N TYR A 206 2.17 -2.03 0.50
CA TYR A 206 1.98 -2.56 -0.83
C TYR A 206 2.41 -1.53 -1.84
N PHE A 207 3.07 -1.99 -2.91
CA PHE A 207 3.34 -1.23 -4.10
C PHE A 207 2.54 -1.80 -5.26
N PHE A 208 1.65 -0.99 -5.80
CA PHE A 208 0.90 -1.30 -7.00
C PHE A 208 1.38 -0.45 -8.17
N ALA A 209 1.72 -1.08 -9.28
CA ALA A 209 2.22 -0.40 -10.46
C ALA A 209 1.57 -0.91 -11.75
N CYS A 210 1.04 0.03 -12.54
CA CYS A 210 0.66 -0.20 -13.92
C CYS A 210 1.85 0.08 -14.84
N ALA A 211 2.80 -0.86 -14.90
CA ALA A 211 4.08 -0.67 -15.59
C ALA A 211 3.93 -0.34 -17.09
N GLY A 212 2.89 -0.88 -17.74
CA GLY A 212 2.59 -0.64 -19.15
C GLY A 212 1.76 0.60 -19.44
N ASN A 213 1.39 1.36 -18.41
CA ASN A 213 0.55 2.55 -18.56
C ASN A 213 1.39 3.76 -18.98
N SER A 214 0.84 4.71 -19.72
CA SER A 214 1.53 5.95 -20.10
C SER A 214 0.84 7.20 -19.53
N SER A 215 0.24 7.09 -18.34
CA SER A 215 -0.46 8.17 -17.64
C SER A 215 -0.31 8.06 -16.12
N ALA A 216 -0.31 9.18 -15.41
CA ALA A 216 -0.35 9.23 -13.95
C ALA A 216 -1.77 9.38 -13.37
N THR A 217 -2.79 9.62 -14.21
CA THR A 217 -4.13 10.01 -13.73
C THR A 217 -5.20 8.96 -13.96
N ALA A 218 -4.96 8.04 -14.90
CA ALA A 218 -5.86 6.94 -15.19
C ALA A 218 -5.08 5.76 -15.78
N PRO A 219 -5.55 4.53 -15.57
CA PRO A 219 -5.03 3.37 -16.29
C PRO A 219 -5.61 3.29 -17.71
N GLN A 220 -4.83 2.74 -18.62
CA GLN A 220 -5.21 2.40 -19.99
C GLN A 220 -5.68 0.95 -20.04
N ALA A 221 -6.62 0.66 -20.94
CA ALA A 221 -7.10 -0.69 -21.15
C ALA A 221 -5.93 -1.63 -21.54
N GLY A 222 -5.83 -2.76 -20.86
CA GLY A 222 -4.73 -3.73 -21.05
C GLY A 222 -3.42 -3.38 -20.33
N SER A 223 -3.29 -2.17 -19.77
CA SER A 223 -2.11 -1.69 -19.03
C SER A 223 -2.42 -1.47 -17.55
N TYR A 224 -3.14 -2.41 -16.94
CA TYR A 224 -3.40 -2.42 -15.50
C TYR A 224 -2.19 -2.97 -14.72
N GLY A 225 -2.31 -3.08 -13.39
CA GLY A 225 -1.15 -3.23 -12.54
C GLY A 225 -1.05 -4.53 -11.75
N LEU A 226 0.12 -4.69 -11.14
CA LEU A 226 0.46 -5.77 -10.23
C LEU A 226 0.71 -5.19 -8.85
N ALA A 227 0.36 -5.94 -7.80
CA ALA A 227 0.56 -5.55 -6.41
C ALA A 227 1.66 -6.39 -5.75
N SER A 228 2.74 -5.73 -5.38
CA SER A 228 3.85 -6.27 -4.60
C SER A 228 3.75 -5.86 -3.12
N PHE A 229 4.49 -6.55 -2.25
CA PHE A 229 4.44 -6.35 -0.82
C PHE A 229 5.83 -6.28 -0.17
N ALA A 230 5.95 -5.48 0.89
CA ALA A 230 7.06 -5.50 1.83
C ALA A 230 6.54 -5.20 3.24
N GLY A 231 6.89 -6.03 4.22
CA GLY A 231 6.48 -5.83 5.61
C GLY A 231 6.12 -7.11 6.35
N ASP A 232 5.48 -6.95 7.50
CA ASP A 232 5.05 -8.08 8.31
C ASP A 232 3.68 -8.61 7.88
N LEU A 233 3.54 -9.94 7.89
CA LEU A 233 2.24 -10.61 7.80
C LEU A 233 1.44 -10.42 9.09
N ASN A 234 0.11 -10.57 8.99
CA ASN A 234 -0.73 -10.87 10.15
C ASN A 234 -0.51 -12.33 10.55
N SER A 235 0.54 -12.59 11.33
CA SER A 235 0.93 -13.94 11.72
C SER A 235 -0.08 -14.58 12.67
N TYR A 236 -0.32 -15.88 12.48
CA TYR A 236 -1.05 -16.71 13.44
C TYR A 236 -0.21 -17.12 14.64
N LYS A 237 1.13 -16.99 14.53
CA LYS A 237 2.03 -17.27 15.65
C LYS A 237 2.12 -16.03 16.54
N SER A 238 1.77 -16.19 17.80
CA SER A 238 2.00 -15.13 18.80
C SER A 238 3.49 -14.88 18.99
N GLY A 239 3.90 -13.60 19.06
CA GLY A 239 5.30 -13.21 19.21
C GLY A 239 6.19 -13.60 18.03
N ASP A 240 5.63 -13.61 16.82
CA ASP A 240 6.36 -14.03 15.63
C ASP A 240 7.43 -13.03 15.19
N THR A 241 8.68 -13.36 15.47
CA THR A 241 9.84 -12.53 15.09
C THR A 241 10.28 -12.70 13.64
N TRP A 242 9.64 -13.60 12.87
CA TRP A 242 10.09 -14.01 11.53
C TRP A 242 9.01 -13.88 10.45
N CYS A 243 7.93 -13.13 10.71
CA CYS A 243 6.85 -12.90 9.75
C CYS A 243 7.11 -11.78 8.73
N GLY A 244 8.29 -11.17 8.75
CA GLY A 244 8.72 -10.22 7.72
C GLY A 244 8.76 -10.91 6.35
N MET A 245 8.19 -10.26 5.35
CA MET A 245 8.00 -10.83 4.02
C MET A 245 8.23 -9.77 2.94
N VAL A 246 8.77 -10.21 1.81
CA VAL A 246 8.76 -9.47 0.55
C VAL A 246 8.08 -10.31 -0.54
N SER A 247 7.39 -9.67 -1.48
CA SER A 247 6.93 -10.29 -2.72
C SER A 247 7.40 -9.51 -3.93
N GLY A 248 7.48 -10.18 -5.07
CA GLY A 248 7.86 -9.55 -6.34
C GLY A 248 7.98 -10.58 -7.44
N LEU A 249 8.26 -10.11 -8.65
CA LEU A 249 8.42 -11.00 -9.79
C LEU A 249 9.81 -11.64 -9.76
N ASP A 250 9.89 -12.92 -10.09
CA ASP A 250 11.16 -13.64 -10.21
C ASP A 250 11.88 -13.38 -11.53
N ILE A 251 11.14 -12.89 -12.53
CA ILE A 251 11.64 -12.49 -13.84
C ILE A 251 11.34 -11.03 -14.17
N ASN A 252 12.17 -10.40 -15.00
CA ASN A 252 11.96 -9.04 -15.48
C ASN A 252 10.96 -9.00 -16.64
N ASN A 253 9.70 -9.34 -16.36
CA ASN A 253 8.62 -9.30 -17.35
C ASN A 253 7.38 -8.66 -16.73
N TRP A 254 6.97 -7.49 -17.24
CA TRP A 254 5.83 -6.73 -16.70
C TRP A 254 4.49 -7.44 -16.85
N THR A 255 4.42 -8.47 -17.70
CA THR A 255 3.22 -9.30 -17.90
C THR A 255 3.17 -10.52 -16.98
N ASP A 256 4.27 -10.84 -16.32
CA ASP A 256 4.35 -11.96 -15.39
C ASP A 256 3.56 -11.62 -14.12
N ARG A 257 2.95 -12.63 -13.50
CA ARG A 257 2.03 -12.45 -12.36
C ARG A 257 2.58 -13.07 -11.07
N THR A 258 3.78 -13.65 -11.11
CA THR A 258 4.47 -14.18 -9.93
C THR A 258 4.63 -13.10 -8.87
N GLY A 259 4.36 -13.47 -7.63
CA GLY A 259 4.50 -12.57 -6.47
C GLY A 259 3.45 -11.45 -6.42
N CYS A 260 2.56 -11.34 -7.42
CA CYS A 260 1.42 -10.45 -7.39
C CYS A 260 0.37 -10.96 -6.39
N LEU A 261 0.02 -10.13 -5.42
CA LEU A 261 -0.89 -10.48 -4.35
C LEU A 261 -2.27 -11.00 -4.82
N PHE A 262 -2.81 -10.43 -5.90
CA PHE A 262 -4.18 -10.73 -6.33
C PHE A 262 -4.26 -11.70 -7.52
N GLN A 263 -3.12 -12.04 -8.12
CA GLN A 263 -3.05 -12.77 -9.39
C GLN A 263 -1.97 -13.86 -9.43
N CYS A 264 -1.16 -13.98 -8.38
CA CYS A 264 -0.10 -14.99 -8.36
C CYS A 264 -0.70 -16.39 -8.56
N PRO A 265 -0.20 -17.15 -9.55
CA PRO A 265 -0.56 -18.55 -9.69
C PRO A 265 -0.16 -19.35 -8.44
N GLU A 266 -1.00 -20.30 -8.05
CA GLU A 266 -0.89 -21.04 -6.78
C GLU A 266 0.38 -21.91 -6.66
N ASP A 267 0.94 -22.38 -7.78
CA ASP A 267 2.16 -23.20 -7.82
C ASP A 267 3.43 -22.40 -7.57
N LYS A 268 3.35 -21.06 -7.58
CA LYS A 268 4.51 -20.16 -7.51
C LYS A 268 4.85 -19.79 -6.08
N ALA A 269 6.10 -20.05 -5.71
CA ALA A 269 6.68 -19.68 -4.42
C ALA A 269 7.35 -18.31 -4.50
N SER A 270 6.59 -17.29 -4.88
CA SER A 270 7.07 -15.92 -5.18
C SER A 270 6.76 -14.91 -4.06
N PHE A 271 6.70 -15.43 -2.84
CA PHE A 271 6.63 -14.69 -1.59
C PHE A 271 7.76 -15.20 -0.71
N ALA A 272 8.58 -14.34 -0.13
CA ALA A 272 9.72 -14.79 0.64
C ALA A 272 9.59 -14.28 2.08
N ILE A 273 9.39 -15.20 3.01
CA ILE A 273 9.35 -14.92 4.44
C ILE A 273 10.76 -15.02 5.02
N ALA A 274 11.04 -14.24 6.06
CA ALA A 274 12.37 -14.16 6.65
C ALA A 274 12.86 -15.53 7.09
N ARG A 275 12.01 -16.28 7.81
CA ARG A 275 12.22 -17.70 8.16
C ARG A 275 10.89 -18.42 8.33
N GLN A 276 10.93 -19.74 8.28
CA GLN A 276 9.80 -20.57 8.74
C GLN A 276 9.54 -20.36 10.24
N SER A 277 8.36 -20.75 10.71
CA SER A 277 7.88 -20.49 12.07
C SER A 277 8.75 -21.04 13.19
N HIS A 278 9.53 -22.10 12.95
CA HIS A 278 10.47 -22.63 13.93
C HIS A 278 11.77 -21.81 14.05
N GLY A 279 12.04 -20.85 13.15
CA GLY A 279 13.23 -20.00 13.17
C GLY A 279 14.56 -20.69 12.79
N ILE A 280 14.58 -22.02 12.72
CA ILE A 280 15.70 -22.82 12.20
C ILE A 280 15.85 -22.60 10.69
N GLY A 281 17.09 -22.56 10.19
CA GLY A 281 17.40 -22.45 8.76
C GLY A 281 17.60 -20.99 8.31
N GLY A 282 17.18 -20.68 7.09
CA GLY A 282 17.21 -19.33 6.53
C GLY A 282 15.87 -18.96 5.92
N MET A 283 15.90 -18.11 4.90
CA MET A 283 14.74 -17.73 4.09
C MET A 283 13.89 -18.93 3.69
N ALA A 284 12.57 -18.75 3.73
CA ALA A 284 11.63 -19.67 3.10
C ALA A 284 10.81 -18.99 2.00
N SER A 285 10.84 -19.57 0.81
CA SER A 285 9.90 -19.23 -0.25
C SER A 285 8.53 -19.79 0.12
N SER A 286 7.50 -18.97 0.09
CA SER A 286 6.14 -19.25 0.51
C SER A 286 5.16 -19.07 -0.65
N ARG A 287 3.99 -19.68 -0.51
CA ARG A 287 2.92 -19.64 -1.49
C ARG A 287 1.75 -18.83 -0.97
N ARG A 288 1.06 -18.19 -1.92
CA ARG A 288 -0.22 -17.55 -1.68
C ARG A 288 -1.35 -18.58 -1.76
N ARG A 289 -2.27 -18.55 -0.80
CA ARG A 289 -3.55 -19.25 -0.82
C ARG A 289 -4.68 -18.24 -0.73
N ALA A 290 -5.65 -18.35 -1.62
CA ALA A 290 -6.88 -17.56 -1.59
C ALA A 290 -8.07 -18.52 -1.77
N TYR A 291 -9.30 -18.00 -1.71
CA TYR A 291 -10.51 -18.82 -1.85
C TYR A 291 -10.46 -19.78 -3.05
N ARG A 292 -9.91 -19.30 -4.18
CA ARG A 292 -9.51 -20.13 -5.31
C ARG A 292 -8.27 -19.55 -5.99
N ASN A 293 -7.58 -20.41 -6.74
CA ASN A 293 -6.56 -20.01 -7.69
C ASN A 293 -7.17 -19.30 -8.90
N GLY A 294 -7.13 -17.98 -8.89
CA GLY A 294 -7.58 -17.13 -9.99
C GLY A 294 -7.18 -15.68 -9.78
N THR A 295 -7.57 -14.83 -10.71
CA THR A 295 -7.44 -13.38 -10.58
C THR A 295 -8.62 -12.82 -9.79
N SER A 296 -8.33 -12.10 -8.70
CA SER A 296 -9.36 -11.46 -7.87
C SER A 296 -10.31 -10.61 -8.71
N GLY A 297 -11.62 -10.72 -8.51
CA GLY A 297 -12.63 -9.95 -9.24
C GLY A 297 -12.88 -10.40 -10.69
N ALA A 298 -12.13 -11.39 -11.16
CA ALA A 298 -12.34 -12.10 -12.42
C ALA A 298 -12.49 -13.63 -12.20
N ASP A 299 -12.70 -14.06 -10.96
CA ASP A 299 -12.83 -15.46 -10.59
C ASP A 299 -14.31 -15.84 -10.43
N GLY A 300 -14.82 -16.73 -11.29
CA GLY A 300 -16.24 -17.08 -11.31
C GLY A 300 -16.71 -18.03 -10.21
N THR A 301 -15.88 -18.37 -9.22
CA THR A 301 -16.18 -19.40 -8.20
C THR A 301 -17.49 -19.16 -7.44
N LEU A 302 -17.71 -17.92 -7.01
CA LEU A 302 -18.95 -17.51 -6.34
C LEU A 302 -19.91 -16.79 -7.30
N GLY A 303 -19.74 -16.98 -8.61
CA GLY A 303 -20.56 -16.37 -9.66
C GLY A 303 -20.17 -14.93 -10.00
N GLY A 304 -21.07 -14.24 -10.72
CA GLY A 304 -20.90 -12.84 -11.09
C GLY A 304 -21.15 -11.88 -9.93
N TYR A 305 -20.52 -10.70 -10.00
CA TYR A 305 -20.87 -9.53 -9.21
C TYR A 305 -21.78 -8.59 -10.02
N PRO A 306 -22.89 -8.09 -9.46
CA PRO A 306 -23.42 -8.40 -8.13
C PRO A 306 -23.91 -9.85 -7.98
N SER A 307 -23.80 -10.40 -6.77
CA SER A 307 -24.36 -11.73 -6.46
C SER A 307 -25.85 -11.77 -6.76
N ARG A 308 -26.34 -12.77 -7.50
CA ARG A 308 -27.76 -12.90 -7.87
C ARG A 308 -28.72 -13.07 -6.68
N VAL A 309 -28.20 -13.47 -5.51
CA VAL A 309 -29.03 -13.82 -4.34
C VAL A 309 -29.29 -12.60 -3.48
N ASP A 310 -28.30 -11.74 -3.32
CA ASP A 310 -28.30 -10.66 -2.33
C ASP A 310 -27.59 -9.38 -2.80
N ASN A 311 -27.19 -9.31 -4.07
CA ASN A 311 -26.39 -8.23 -4.66
C ASN A 311 -25.03 -8.00 -3.95
N GLY A 312 -24.59 -8.94 -3.12
CA GLY A 312 -23.38 -8.80 -2.31
C GLY A 312 -22.08 -8.91 -3.12
N LEU A 313 -21.07 -8.18 -2.64
CA LEU A 313 -19.66 -8.41 -2.96
C LEU A 313 -19.09 -9.42 -1.96
N ARG A 314 -18.36 -10.43 -2.45
CA ARG A 314 -17.72 -11.46 -1.62
C ARG A 314 -16.22 -11.19 -1.56
N LEU A 315 -15.68 -11.16 -0.34
CA LEU A 315 -14.26 -11.02 -0.08
C LEU A 315 -13.78 -12.20 0.78
N SER A 316 -12.52 -12.59 0.61
CA SER A 316 -11.86 -13.62 1.40
C SER A 316 -10.45 -13.17 1.76
N PRO A 317 -9.90 -13.60 2.90
CA PRO A 317 -8.50 -13.35 3.23
C PRO A 317 -7.54 -13.93 2.18
N ILE A 318 -6.33 -13.37 2.15
CA ILE A 318 -5.22 -13.93 1.40
C ILE A 318 -4.21 -14.49 2.39
N ILE A 319 -4.01 -15.80 2.34
CA ILE A 319 -3.18 -16.55 3.27
C ILE A 319 -1.80 -16.77 2.64
N ILE A 320 -0.75 -16.71 3.46
CA ILE A 320 0.62 -17.09 3.09
C ILE A 320 1.02 -18.35 3.86
N THR A 321 1.65 -19.31 3.19
CA THR A 321 2.17 -20.54 3.82
C THR A 321 3.44 -20.29 4.61
N ASP A 322 3.78 -21.18 5.56
CA ASP A 322 5.02 -21.13 6.35
C ASP A 322 6.25 -21.67 5.59
N GLY A 323 6.28 -21.46 4.27
CA GLY A 323 7.27 -22.03 3.35
C GLY A 323 6.72 -23.16 2.49
N GLY A 324 6.89 -23.06 1.18
CA GLY A 324 6.44 -24.04 0.19
C GLY A 324 4.95 -24.36 0.32
N ASP A 325 4.64 -25.65 0.41
CA ASP A 325 3.29 -26.17 0.64
C ASP A 325 2.96 -26.41 2.11
N SER A 326 3.71 -25.80 3.04
CA SER A 326 3.45 -25.93 4.48
C SER A 326 2.11 -25.31 4.89
N ALA A 327 1.75 -25.55 6.15
CA ALA A 327 0.57 -24.95 6.76
C ALA A 327 0.59 -23.41 6.69
N PRO A 328 -0.60 -22.76 6.76
CA PRO A 328 -0.71 -21.31 6.84
C PRO A 328 0.16 -20.68 7.94
N ARG A 329 0.88 -19.61 7.57
CA ARG A 329 1.67 -18.78 8.48
C ARG A 329 0.89 -17.61 9.03
N GLY A 330 0.05 -17.02 8.18
CA GLY A 330 -0.72 -15.83 8.49
C GLY A 330 -1.41 -15.28 7.25
N GLU A 331 -2.01 -14.13 7.42
CA GLU A 331 -2.76 -13.43 6.38
C GLU A 331 -2.05 -12.15 5.92
N MET A 332 -2.35 -11.74 4.70
CA MET A 332 -1.88 -10.47 4.15
C MET A 332 -2.63 -9.32 4.82
N PRO A 333 -1.92 -8.36 5.45
CA PRO A 333 -2.56 -7.32 6.23
C PRO A 333 -3.39 -6.40 5.33
N GLY A 334 -4.69 -6.30 5.61
CA GLY A 334 -5.59 -5.38 4.92
C GLY A 334 -5.88 -5.69 3.46
N ALA A 335 -5.42 -6.81 2.88
CA ALA A 335 -5.66 -7.16 1.48
C ALA A 335 -6.66 -8.30 1.34
N TRP A 336 -7.63 -8.13 0.44
CA TRP A 336 -8.76 -9.03 0.29
C TRP A 336 -8.93 -9.51 -1.14
N TYR A 337 -9.13 -10.82 -1.30
CA TYR A 337 -9.39 -11.48 -2.57
C TYR A 337 -10.88 -11.56 -2.83
N CYS A 338 -11.31 -11.32 -4.08
CA CYS A 338 -12.70 -11.43 -4.48
C CYS A 338 -12.91 -12.63 -5.41
N PRO A 339 -13.57 -13.71 -4.95
CA PRO A 339 -13.89 -14.88 -5.78
C PRO A 339 -15.18 -14.70 -6.61
N GLN A 340 -15.39 -13.51 -7.18
CA GLN A 340 -16.48 -13.22 -8.12
C GLN A 340 -15.93 -12.70 -9.46
N SER A 341 -16.67 -12.92 -10.54
CA SER A 341 -16.34 -12.40 -11.87
C SER A 341 -17.09 -11.12 -12.20
N GLY A 342 -16.52 -10.28 -13.08
CA GLY A 342 -17.22 -9.09 -13.61
C GLY A 342 -17.11 -7.86 -12.71
N VAL A 343 -16.33 -7.93 -11.63
CA VAL A 343 -16.34 -6.89 -10.59
C VAL A 343 -15.82 -5.55 -11.11
N MET A 344 -14.75 -5.55 -11.90
CA MET A 344 -14.19 -4.32 -12.48
C MET A 344 -15.20 -3.61 -13.39
N SER A 345 -16.05 -4.35 -14.10
CA SER A 345 -17.05 -3.74 -15.01
C SER A 345 -18.10 -2.90 -14.26
N VAL A 346 -18.33 -3.19 -12.98
CA VAL A 346 -19.29 -2.49 -12.13
C VAL A 346 -18.62 -1.40 -11.32
N LEU A 347 -17.46 -1.69 -10.71
CA LEU A 347 -16.74 -0.74 -9.85
C LEU A 347 -15.84 0.24 -10.61
N GLY A 348 -15.58 -0.03 -11.89
CA GLY A 348 -14.68 0.73 -12.73
C GLY A 348 -13.23 0.27 -12.63
N ASN A 349 -12.40 0.86 -13.47
CA ASN A 349 -11.00 0.49 -13.64
C ASN A 349 -10.02 1.51 -13.02
N LYS A 350 -10.50 2.54 -12.32
CA LYS A 350 -9.64 3.50 -11.61
C LYS A 350 -9.53 3.12 -10.15
N PHE A 351 -8.57 3.71 -9.45
CA PHE A 351 -8.59 3.71 -7.99
C PHE A 351 -9.92 4.32 -7.51
N GLY A 352 -10.60 3.58 -6.65
CA GLY A 352 -11.92 3.94 -6.15
C GLY A 352 -12.10 3.44 -4.74
N PHE A 353 -13.06 4.03 -4.03
CA PHE A 353 -13.42 3.61 -2.68
C PHE A 353 -14.79 2.94 -2.69
N VAL A 354 -14.88 1.80 -2.02
CA VAL A 354 -16.13 1.06 -1.80
C VAL A 354 -16.36 0.95 -0.31
N ALA A 355 -17.54 1.41 0.14
CA ALA A 355 -17.94 1.25 1.52
C ALA A 355 -18.26 -0.23 1.81
N GLY A 356 -17.70 -0.75 2.89
CA GLY A 356 -18.02 -2.07 3.40
C GLY A 356 -19.42 -2.12 4.01
N THR A 357 -20.07 -3.27 3.88
CA THR A 357 -21.39 -3.56 4.45
C THR A 357 -21.36 -4.93 5.13
N GLY A 358 -22.39 -5.26 5.92
CA GLY A 358 -22.45 -6.53 6.65
C GLY A 358 -21.28 -6.68 7.60
N GLU A 359 -20.50 -7.74 7.45
CA GLU A 359 -19.30 -8.00 8.27
C GLU A 359 -18.21 -6.92 8.13
N PHE A 360 -18.23 -6.16 7.05
CA PHE A 360 -17.30 -5.06 6.79
C PHE A 360 -17.93 -3.68 7.06
N ALA A 361 -19.05 -3.60 7.79
CA ALA A 361 -19.66 -2.32 8.14
C ALA A 361 -18.64 -1.39 8.85
N GLY A 362 -18.55 -0.15 8.37
CA GLY A 362 -17.57 0.84 8.88
C GLY A 362 -16.19 0.75 8.25
N LYS A 363 -15.91 -0.27 7.43
CA LYS A 363 -14.69 -0.35 6.62
C LYS A 363 -14.86 0.37 5.29
N THR A 364 -13.76 0.86 4.74
CA THR A 364 -13.70 1.39 3.37
C THR A 364 -12.59 0.68 2.62
N PHE A 365 -12.89 0.15 1.44
CA PHE A 365 -11.92 -0.53 0.59
C PHE A 365 -11.46 0.35 -0.56
N LEU A 366 -10.15 0.48 -0.73
CA LEU A 366 -9.51 1.04 -1.91
C LEU A 366 -9.34 -0.06 -2.95
N THR A 367 -9.86 0.16 -4.15
CA THR A 367 -9.84 -0.80 -5.25
C THR A 367 -8.70 -0.53 -6.22
N VAL A 368 -8.05 -1.59 -6.72
CA VAL A 368 -7.00 -1.49 -7.74
C VAL A 368 -7.30 -2.39 -8.95
N PRO A 369 -7.21 -1.87 -10.19
CA PRO A 369 -7.43 -2.67 -11.39
C PRO A 369 -6.26 -3.62 -11.64
N LEU A 370 -6.53 -4.88 -11.94
CA LEU A 370 -5.49 -5.89 -12.10
C LEU A 370 -5.12 -6.11 -13.56
N LEU A 371 -3.87 -6.51 -13.81
CA LEU A 371 -3.36 -6.80 -15.15
C LEU A 371 -4.20 -7.87 -15.86
N GLY A 372 -4.54 -7.64 -17.13
CA GLY A 372 -5.20 -8.65 -17.96
C GLY A 372 -5.29 -8.22 -19.42
N ASP A 373 -5.75 -9.15 -20.25
CA ASP A 373 -5.77 -9.10 -21.71
C ASP A 373 -7.09 -8.59 -22.31
N GLY A 374 -8.02 -8.11 -21.47
CA GLY A 374 -9.35 -7.66 -21.90
C GLY A 374 -9.91 -6.48 -21.10
N SER A 375 -11.20 -6.21 -21.28
CA SER A 375 -11.91 -5.11 -20.61
C SER A 375 -12.25 -5.38 -19.14
N ASN A 376 -12.23 -6.64 -18.69
CA ASN A 376 -12.52 -7.06 -17.32
C ASN A 376 -11.38 -7.92 -16.76
N SER A 377 -10.29 -7.27 -16.38
CA SER A 377 -9.04 -7.91 -15.99
C SER A 377 -8.91 -8.27 -14.50
N GLY A 378 -9.97 -8.03 -13.71
CA GLY A 378 -9.99 -8.28 -12.26
C GLY A 378 -9.69 -7.06 -11.41
N ILE A 379 -9.99 -7.14 -10.11
CA ILE A 379 -9.84 -6.03 -9.17
C ILE A 379 -9.37 -6.54 -7.80
N GLY A 380 -8.41 -5.83 -7.20
CA GLY A 380 -7.92 -6.07 -5.84
C GLY A 380 -8.55 -5.09 -4.85
N PHE A 381 -8.63 -5.51 -3.58
CA PHE A 381 -9.23 -4.71 -2.51
C PHE A 381 -8.25 -4.55 -1.35
N PHE A 382 -8.04 -3.32 -0.92
CA PHE A 382 -7.29 -2.99 0.29
C PHE A 382 -8.18 -2.26 1.29
N ASP A 383 -8.22 -2.69 2.55
CA ASP A 383 -8.86 -1.93 3.63
C ASP A 383 -8.11 -0.61 3.83
N ALA A 384 -8.71 0.52 3.45
CA ALA A 384 -8.13 1.84 3.63
C ALA A 384 -8.42 2.45 5.01
N SER A 385 -9.35 1.86 5.78
CA SER A 385 -9.80 2.38 7.07
C SER A 385 -8.93 1.94 8.24
N GLY A 386 -8.44 0.69 8.25
CA GLY A 386 -7.61 0.17 9.33
C GLY A 386 -8.35 -0.03 10.66
N PRO A 387 -7.62 -0.36 11.75
CA PRO A 387 -6.27 -0.91 11.72
C PRO A 387 -6.25 -2.30 11.05
N TRP A 388 -5.08 -2.70 10.54
CA TRP A 388 -4.89 -4.00 9.88
C TRP A 388 -4.49 -5.13 10.83
N GLU A 389 -4.07 -4.81 12.06
CA GLU A 389 -3.64 -5.82 13.02
C GLU A 389 -4.85 -6.50 13.64
N VAL A 390 -4.88 -7.82 13.57
CA VAL A 390 -5.88 -8.63 14.27
C VAL A 390 -5.38 -8.86 15.69
N VAL A 391 -6.13 -8.39 16.70
CA VAL A 391 -5.94 -8.82 18.08
C VAL A 391 -6.48 -10.26 18.16
N ASN A 392 -5.65 -11.24 17.85
CA ASN A 392 -6.00 -12.64 18.09
C ASN A 392 -6.04 -12.86 19.60
N GLY A 393 -7.23 -13.12 20.13
CA GLY A 393 -7.49 -13.48 21.52
C GLY A 393 -7.30 -14.97 21.79
#